data_AF-A0A8K0LJK7-F1
#
_entry.id   AF-A0A8K0LJK7-F1
#
_cell.length_a   1.000
_cell.length_b   1.000
_cell.length_c   1.000
_cell.angle_alpha   90.00
_cell.angle_beta   90.00
_cell.angle_gamma   90.00
#
_symmetry.space_group_name_H-M   'P 1'
#
loop_
_entity.id
_entity.type
_entity.pdbx_description
1 polymer ?
#
loop_
_entity_poly.entity_id
_entity_poly.type
_entity_poly.pdbx_seq_one_letter_code
_entity_poly.pdbx_strand_id
1 'polypeptide(L)'
;MQHANELLGFLHGSYGLGATIGPLIATAMVTRGGLPWYTFYFVMIGAEAVALSLAGPAFWSATAKVHRAAMHAASSGSTESSANGADGSTQTRTTTRTVLLNPITWLVAFFLLGYVGAEVSLGGWITTFMLKVRHAEPFLAGLSSTFFWLGLTVGRVALGFVTGKIGEKFAISLYLVFSVALQLLYWLVPNFAASATFVALLGFFLGPLFPAAIVAATKLLPKSYHVSAIGFAAAFGGGGAAIFPFAVGAIAQHKGVEVLQPIVLAILAFILAMWLLLPGGLRVGGLERARENRETVGQNLMRPVAWVKKLVKKTG
;
A
#
# COMPACT_ATOMS: atom_id res chain seq x y z
N MET A 1 15.62 18.43 -6.88
CA MET A 1 15.48 17.95 -5.48
C MET A 1 16.33 16.69 -5.32
N GLN A 2 17.45 16.74 -4.61
CA GLN A 2 18.41 15.62 -4.54
C GLN A 2 18.02 14.51 -3.52
N HIS A 3 16.98 14.69 -2.69
CA HIS A 3 16.60 13.77 -1.61
C HIS A 3 15.10 13.40 -1.56
N ALA A 4 14.41 13.36 -2.72
CA ALA A 4 12.95 13.13 -2.76
C ALA A 4 12.52 11.78 -2.16
N ASN A 5 13.34 10.73 -2.33
CA ASN A 5 13.04 9.40 -1.81
C ASN A 5 13.23 9.30 -0.28
N GLU A 6 14.22 9.99 0.28
CA GLU A 6 14.47 10.04 1.73
C GLU A 6 13.34 10.81 2.44
N LEU A 7 12.90 11.93 1.85
CA LEU A 7 11.80 12.73 2.38
C LEU A 7 10.47 11.96 2.35
N LEU A 8 10.20 11.21 1.27
CA LEU A 8 9.00 10.38 1.15
C LEU A 8 9.01 9.22 2.16
N GLY A 9 10.19 8.65 2.43
CA GLY A 9 10.38 7.62 3.46
C GLY A 9 10.11 8.14 4.86
N PHE A 10 10.61 9.34 5.20
CA PHE A 10 10.34 9.98 6.49
C PHE A 10 8.85 10.30 6.68
N LEU A 11 8.18 10.76 5.63
CA LEU A 11 6.74 11.04 5.62
C LEU A 11 5.90 9.77 5.85
N HIS A 12 6.27 8.65 5.24
CA HIS A 12 5.57 7.38 5.46
C HIS A 12 5.93 6.74 6.80
N GLY A 13 7.12 7.03 7.33
CA GLY A 13 7.56 6.62 8.66
C GLY A 13 6.79 7.32 9.78
N SER A 14 6.56 8.64 9.66
CA SER A 14 5.76 9.39 10.63
C SER A 14 4.30 8.94 10.65
N TYR A 15 3.73 8.59 9.49
CA TYR A 15 2.42 7.94 9.40
C TYR A 15 2.37 6.62 10.20
N GLY A 16 3.35 5.72 9.99
CA GLY A 16 3.42 4.44 10.70
C GLY A 16 3.59 4.61 12.22
N LEU A 17 4.39 5.58 12.64
CA LEU A 17 4.58 5.93 14.05
C LEU A 17 3.26 6.39 14.69
N GLY A 18 2.55 7.31 14.04
CA GLY A 18 1.23 7.76 14.51
C GLY A 18 0.21 6.62 14.59
N ALA A 19 0.18 5.75 13.58
CA ALA A 19 -0.71 4.58 13.54
C ALA A 19 -0.40 3.55 14.64
N THR A 20 0.84 3.51 15.13
CA THR A 20 1.25 2.63 16.24
C THR A 20 0.88 3.22 17.60
N ILE A 21 1.16 4.52 17.80
CA ILE A 21 0.95 5.22 19.07
C ILE A 21 -0.55 5.48 19.31
N GLY A 22 -1.32 5.78 18.27
CA GLY A 22 -2.74 6.12 18.38
C GLY A 22 -3.58 5.08 19.13
N PRO A 23 -3.61 3.81 18.69
CA PRO A 23 -4.32 2.74 19.38
C PRO A 23 -3.82 2.52 20.81
N LEU A 24 -2.52 2.71 21.07
CA LEU A 24 -1.95 2.55 22.41
C LEU A 24 -2.50 3.61 23.37
N ILE A 25 -2.50 4.88 22.96
CA ILE A 25 -3.05 5.99 23.75
C ILE A 25 -4.55 5.77 23.97
N ALA A 26 -5.31 5.52 22.89
CA ALA A 26 -6.76 5.31 22.97
C ALA A 26 -7.12 4.15 23.90
N THR A 27 -6.40 3.02 23.78
CA THR A 27 -6.61 1.84 24.62
C THR A 27 -6.28 2.14 26.07
N ALA A 28 -5.14 2.77 26.37
CA ALA A 28 -4.74 3.10 27.73
C ALA A 28 -5.72 4.07 28.41
N MET A 29 -6.18 5.08 27.67
CA MET A 29 -7.17 6.06 28.16
C MET A 29 -8.48 5.40 28.57
N VAL A 30 -9.02 4.53 27.71
CA VAL A 30 -10.34 3.90 27.95
C VAL A 30 -10.24 2.79 29.01
N THR A 31 -9.22 1.93 28.93
CA THR A 31 -9.17 0.71 29.75
C THR A 31 -8.54 0.92 31.12
N ARG A 32 -7.50 1.77 31.23
CA ARG A 32 -6.81 2.04 32.50
C ARG A 32 -7.21 3.39 33.10
N GLY A 33 -7.38 4.40 32.25
CA GLY A 33 -7.78 5.73 32.68
C GLY A 33 -9.27 5.87 33.01
N GLY A 34 -10.10 4.88 32.64
CA GLY A 34 -11.55 4.93 32.83
C GLY A 34 -12.22 6.10 32.07
N LEU A 35 -11.52 6.69 31.10
CA LEU A 35 -12.01 7.85 30.37
C LEU A 35 -13.02 7.43 29.31
N PRO A 36 -14.05 8.24 29.04
CA PRO A 36 -14.93 8.01 27.91
C PRO A 36 -14.15 7.98 26.59
N TRP A 37 -14.56 7.11 25.66
CA TRP A 37 -13.90 6.92 24.36
C TRP A 37 -13.81 8.22 23.53
N TYR A 38 -14.81 9.10 23.64
CA TYR A 38 -14.83 10.38 22.91
C TYR A 38 -13.74 11.35 23.39
N THR A 39 -13.15 11.13 24.57
CA THR A 39 -12.04 11.95 25.08
C THR A 39 -10.82 11.88 24.17
N PHE A 40 -10.66 10.79 23.41
CA PHE A 40 -9.61 10.67 22.42
C PHE A 40 -9.69 11.75 21.33
N TYR A 41 -10.88 12.25 20.98
CA TYR A 41 -11.01 13.34 20.01
C TYR A 41 -10.40 14.66 20.50
N PHE A 42 -10.44 14.94 21.81
CA PHE A 42 -9.76 16.11 22.36
C PHE A 42 -8.23 15.99 22.26
N VAL A 43 -7.69 14.78 22.42
CA VAL A 43 -6.26 14.51 22.19
C VAL A 43 -5.91 14.77 20.72
N MET A 44 -6.75 14.33 19.77
CA MET A 44 -6.54 14.60 18.34
C MET A 44 -6.59 16.10 18.02
N ILE A 45 -7.54 16.84 18.60
CA ILE A 45 -7.63 18.30 18.45
C ILE A 45 -6.37 18.98 18.98
N GLY A 46 -5.86 18.56 20.14
CA GLY A 46 -4.61 19.09 20.71
C GLY A 46 -3.41 18.82 19.82
N ALA A 47 -3.28 17.59 19.31
CA ALA A 47 -2.21 17.23 18.37
C ALA A 47 -2.28 18.05 17.06
N GLU A 48 -3.48 18.24 16.52
CA GLU A 48 -3.69 19.03 15.29
C GLU A 48 -3.42 20.52 15.53
N ALA A 49 -3.76 21.06 16.70
CA ALA A 49 -3.43 22.45 17.06
C ALA A 49 -1.91 22.66 17.13
N VAL A 50 -1.17 21.70 17.68
CA VAL A 50 0.30 21.72 17.66
C VAL A 50 0.81 21.63 16.23
N ALA A 51 0.27 20.74 15.40
CA ALA A 51 0.66 20.62 13.99
C ALA A 51 0.41 21.93 13.22
N LEU A 52 -0.75 22.58 13.39
CA LEU A 52 -1.09 23.86 12.77
C LEU A 52 -0.18 24.99 13.23
N SER A 53 0.13 25.06 14.53
CA SER A 53 1.01 26.09 15.09
C SER A 53 2.45 25.97 14.58
N LEU A 54 2.90 24.76 14.24
CA LEU A 54 4.21 24.51 13.60
C LEU A 54 4.17 24.71 12.08
N ALA A 55 3.08 24.30 11.42
CA ALA A 55 2.92 24.41 9.97
C ALA A 55 2.81 25.86 9.50
N GLY A 56 2.10 26.72 10.25
CA GLY A 56 1.92 28.13 9.91
C GLY A 56 3.25 28.85 9.67
N PRO A 57 4.17 28.87 10.65
CA PRO A 57 5.51 29.44 10.50
C PRO A 57 6.37 28.72 9.46
N ALA A 58 6.33 27.38 9.42
CA ALA A 58 7.16 26.59 8.51
C ALA A 58 6.85 26.84 7.03
N PHE A 59 5.58 27.14 6.71
CA PHE A 59 5.14 27.43 5.34
C PHE A 59 4.83 28.93 5.10
N TRP A 60 5.11 29.81 6.06
CA TRP A 60 4.82 31.25 5.93
C TRP A 60 5.50 31.90 4.72
N SER A 61 6.70 31.44 4.38
CA SER A 61 7.48 31.92 3.23
C SER A 61 7.03 31.30 1.89
N ALA A 62 6.19 30.26 1.90
CA ALA A 62 5.72 29.54 0.71
C ALA A 62 4.56 30.28 0.01
N THR A 63 4.78 31.55 -0.36
CA THR A 63 3.75 32.39 -0.99
C THR A 63 3.49 31.99 -2.44
N ALA A 64 2.28 32.25 -2.95
CA ALA A 64 1.90 32.04 -4.35
C ALA A 64 2.83 32.71 -5.38
N LYS A 65 3.56 33.76 -4.99
CA LYS A 65 4.59 34.39 -5.84
C LYS A 65 5.85 33.51 -5.96
N VAL A 66 6.31 32.93 -4.84
CA VAL A 66 7.44 31.99 -4.80
C VAL A 66 7.10 30.71 -5.58
N HIS A 67 5.88 30.20 -5.41
CA HIS A 67 5.41 29.04 -6.18
C HIS A 67 5.35 29.33 -7.70
N ARG A 68 4.80 30.48 -8.11
CA ARG A 68 4.76 30.88 -9.52
C ARG A 68 6.16 31.07 -10.09
N ALA A 69 7.07 31.72 -9.37
CA ALA A 69 8.45 31.89 -9.79
C ALA A 69 9.19 30.54 -9.95
N ALA A 70 9.00 29.61 -9.01
CA ALA A 70 9.57 28.26 -9.11
C ALA A 70 9.01 27.46 -10.30
N MET A 71 7.71 27.58 -10.58
CA MET A 71 7.08 26.94 -11.74
C MET A 71 7.56 27.52 -13.08
N HIS A 72 7.79 28.85 -13.15
CA HIS A 72 8.38 29.50 -14.32
C HIS A 72 9.85 29.11 -14.53
N ALA A 73 10.64 29.01 -13.45
CA ALA A 73 12.03 28.55 -13.53
C ALA A 73 12.14 27.07 -13.95
N ALA A 74 11.19 26.23 -13.51
CA ALA A 74 11.13 24.82 -13.89
C ALA A 74 10.72 24.61 -15.36
N SER A 75 9.89 25.48 -15.93
CA SER A 75 9.51 25.42 -17.34
C SER A 75 10.54 26.05 -18.29
N SER A 76 11.33 27.02 -17.83
CA SER A 76 12.44 27.58 -18.61
C SER A 76 13.66 26.65 -18.65
N GLY A 77 13.94 25.89 -17.58
CA GLY A 77 15.04 24.92 -17.53
C GLY A 77 14.84 23.67 -18.39
N SER A 78 13.62 23.39 -18.86
CA SER A 78 13.34 22.30 -19.81
C SER A 78 13.64 22.65 -21.27
N THR A 79 14.00 23.89 -21.59
CA THR A 79 14.27 24.34 -22.97
C THR A 79 15.75 24.26 -23.35
N GLU A 80 16.68 24.26 -22.38
CA GLU A 80 18.14 24.26 -22.67
C GLU A 80 18.76 22.86 -22.85
N SER A 81 18.05 21.77 -22.52
CA SER A 81 18.53 20.40 -22.83
C SER A 81 18.07 19.84 -24.19
N SER A 82 17.39 20.64 -25.02
CA SER A 82 16.92 20.24 -26.36
C SER A 82 17.56 21.02 -27.51
N ALA A 83 18.73 21.63 -27.31
CA ALA A 83 19.40 22.43 -28.35
C ALA A 83 20.31 21.64 -29.30
N ASN A 84 20.41 20.31 -29.21
CA ASN A 84 21.15 19.50 -30.19
C ASN A 84 20.44 18.17 -30.47
N GLY A 85 19.53 18.19 -31.44
CA GLY A 85 18.83 17.01 -31.94
C GLY A 85 17.56 17.41 -32.65
N ALA A 86 17.67 17.71 -33.94
CA ALA A 86 16.54 17.89 -34.83
C ALA A 86 15.75 16.57 -34.93
N ASP A 87 14.69 16.43 -34.12
CA ASP A 87 13.53 15.61 -34.48
C ASP A 87 12.29 16.07 -33.72
N GLY A 88 11.31 16.58 -34.47
CA GLY A 88 10.12 17.27 -34.00
C GLY A 88 9.07 16.37 -33.35
N SER A 89 9.38 15.71 -32.23
CA SER A 89 8.34 15.13 -31.38
C SER A 89 7.78 16.19 -30.43
N THR A 90 6.65 16.77 -30.83
CA THR A 90 5.81 17.62 -30.00
C THR A 90 5.63 16.95 -28.64
N GLN A 91 6.00 17.64 -27.55
CA GLN A 91 5.60 17.25 -26.19
C GLN A 91 4.06 17.32 -26.11
N THR A 92 3.38 16.29 -26.60
CA THR A 92 1.94 16.12 -26.39
C THR A 92 1.72 16.05 -24.89
N ARG A 93 1.02 17.06 -24.33
CA ARG A 93 0.46 17.01 -22.97
C ARG A 93 -0.14 15.62 -22.78
N THR A 94 0.45 14.82 -21.92
CA THR A 94 -0.05 13.48 -21.61
C THR A 94 -1.38 13.63 -20.87
N THR A 95 -2.47 13.58 -21.63
CA THR A 95 -3.83 13.69 -21.10
C THR A 95 -4.11 12.50 -20.20
N THR A 96 -4.73 12.72 -19.04
CA THR A 96 -5.15 11.67 -18.08
C THR A 96 -5.89 10.52 -18.79
N ARG A 97 -6.66 10.85 -19.84
CA ARG A 97 -7.35 9.87 -20.69
C ARG A 97 -6.41 8.83 -21.31
N THR A 98 -5.24 9.23 -21.80
CA THR A 98 -4.26 8.31 -22.42
C THR A 98 -3.61 7.39 -21.39
N VAL A 99 -3.46 7.85 -20.15
CA VAL A 99 -2.93 7.07 -19.03
C VAL A 99 -3.92 5.98 -18.59
N LEU A 100 -5.22 6.29 -18.60
CA LEU A 100 -6.31 5.38 -18.23
C LEU A 100 -6.57 4.29 -19.28
N LEU A 101 -6.13 4.48 -20.52
CA LEU A 101 -6.19 3.46 -21.57
C LEU A 101 -5.13 2.36 -21.37
N ASN A 102 -4.13 2.58 -20.51
CA ASN A 102 -3.10 1.59 -20.26
C ASN A 102 -3.58 0.55 -19.23
N PRO A 103 -3.60 -0.75 -19.57
CA PRO A 103 -4.06 -1.81 -18.65
C PRO A 103 -3.20 -1.94 -17.40
N ILE A 104 -1.92 -1.51 -17.44
CA ILE A 104 -1.02 -1.54 -16.28
C ILE A 104 -1.51 -0.55 -15.21
N THR A 105 -2.03 0.62 -15.60
CA THR A 105 -2.59 1.62 -14.67
C THR A 105 -3.75 1.02 -13.87
N TRP A 106 -4.66 0.31 -14.54
CA TRP A 106 -5.79 -0.36 -13.89
C TRP A 106 -5.35 -1.51 -12.99
N LEU A 107 -4.37 -2.30 -13.42
CA LEU A 107 -3.85 -3.40 -12.61
C LEU A 107 -3.25 -2.90 -11.29
N VAL A 108 -2.46 -1.81 -11.33
CA VAL A 108 -1.92 -1.16 -10.13
C VAL A 108 -3.05 -0.53 -9.30
N ALA A 109 -4.05 0.08 -9.93
CA ALA A 109 -5.20 0.66 -9.22
C ALA A 109 -6.02 -0.40 -8.47
N PHE A 110 -6.34 -1.54 -9.10
CA PHE A 110 -7.03 -2.65 -8.44
C PHE A 110 -6.18 -3.31 -7.36
N PHE A 111 -4.87 -3.42 -7.58
CA PHE A 111 -3.95 -3.89 -6.55
C PHE A 111 -4.00 -2.99 -5.31
N LEU A 112 -3.88 -1.67 -5.48
CA LEU A 112 -3.96 -0.71 -4.37
C LEU A 112 -5.35 -0.67 -3.72
N LEU A 113 -6.42 -0.79 -4.50
CA LEU A 113 -7.79 -0.89 -3.98
C LEU A 113 -7.93 -2.08 -3.02
N GLY A 114 -7.44 -3.26 -3.42
CA GLY A 114 -7.48 -4.44 -2.54
C GLY A 114 -6.53 -4.30 -1.35
N TYR A 115 -5.29 -3.86 -1.58
CA TYR A 115 -4.27 -3.76 -0.54
C TYR A 115 -4.69 -2.79 0.57
N VAL A 116 -5.06 -1.55 0.22
CA VAL A 116 -5.48 -0.55 1.20
C VAL A 116 -6.79 -0.99 1.88
N GLY A 117 -7.69 -1.63 1.11
CA GLY A 117 -8.89 -2.25 1.66
C GLY A 117 -8.61 -3.28 2.75
N ALA A 118 -7.68 -4.21 2.51
CA ALA A 118 -7.26 -5.21 3.48
C ALA A 118 -6.56 -4.58 4.70
N GLU A 119 -5.64 -3.63 4.47
CA GLU A 119 -4.89 -2.93 5.53
C GLU A 119 -5.84 -2.21 6.49
N VAL A 120 -6.76 -1.40 5.98
CA VAL A 120 -7.70 -0.63 6.79
C VAL A 120 -8.76 -1.53 7.44
N SER A 121 -9.23 -2.56 6.74
CA SER A 121 -10.18 -3.53 7.32
C SER A 121 -9.54 -4.31 8.47
N LEU A 122 -8.32 -4.79 8.32
CA LEU A 122 -7.59 -5.44 9.40
C LEU A 122 -7.37 -4.45 10.55
N GLY A 123 -6.75 -3.31 10.28
CA GLY A 123 -6.41 -2.31 11.30
C GLY A 123 -7.61 -1.86 12.13
N GLY A 124 -8.78 -1.67 11.50
CA GLY A 124 -10.01 -1.26 12.17
C GLY A 124 -10.71 -2.38 12.95
N TRP A 125 -10.62 -3.63 12.51
CA TRP A 125 -11.41 -4.73 13.07
C TRP A 125 -10.62 -5.70 13.96
N ILE A 126 -9.29 -5.64 13.99
CA ILE A 126 -8.44 -6.49 14.85
C ILE A 126 -8.88 -6.42 16.31
N THR A 127 -9.02 -5.20 16.87
CA THR A 127 -9.41 -5.03 18.29
C THR A 127 -10.77 -5.64 18.56
N THR A 128 -11.75 -5.41 17.68
CA THR A 128 -13.11 -5.96 17.81
C THR A 128 -13.12 -7.47 17.71
N PHE A 129 -12.31 -8.06 16.83
CA PHE A 129 -12.17 -9.50 16.70
C PHE A 129 -11.53 -10.11 17.97
N MET A 130 -10.47 -9.51 18.48
CA MET A 130 -9.82 -9.97 19.72
C MET A 130 -10.77 -9.93 20.91
N LEU A 131 -11.58 -8.87 21.03
CA LEU A 131 -12.60 -8.74 22.08
C LEU A 131 -13.73 -9.76 21.95
N LYS A 132 -14.35 -9.85 20.76
CA LYS A 132 -15.61 -10.60 20.58
C LYS A 132 -15.41 -12.09 20.29
N VAL A 133 -14.33 -12.46 19.61
CA VAL A 133 -14.10 -13.84 19.15
C VAL A 133 -13.02 -14.54 19.97
N ARG A 134 -11.97 -13.81 20.36
CA ARG A 134 -10.88 -14.36 21.19
C ARG A 134 -11.07 -14.12 22.68
N HIS A 135 -12.15 -13.43 23.08
CA HIS A 135 -12.47 -13.09 24.47
C HIS A 135 -11.27 -12.47 25.22
N ALA A 136 -10.45 -11.70 24.51
CA ALA A 136 -9.26 -11.10 25.07
C ALA A 136 -9.62 -9.96 26.04
N GLU A 137 -8.76 -9.74 27.03
CA GLU A 137 -8.84 -8.56 27.89
C GLU A 137 -8.82 -7.27 27.04
N PRO A 138 -9.63 -6.25 27.35
CA PRO A 138 -9.70 -5.01 26.57
C PRO A 138 -8.37 -4.34 26.27
N PHE A 139 -7.45 -4.32 27.24
CA PHE A 139 -6.13 -3.74 27.05
C PHE A 139 -5.28 -4.55 26.06
N LEU A 140 -5.31 -5.88 26.18
CA LEU A 140 -4.59 -6.81 25.30
C LEU A 140 -5.14 -6.82 23.87
N ALA A 141 -6.45 -6.68 23.72
CA ALA A 141 -7.10 -6.54 22.41
C ALA A 141 -6.65 -5.26 21.69
N GLY A 142 -6.57 -4.14 22.42
CA GLY A 142 -6.07 -2.87 21.86
C GLY A 142 -4.59 -2.93 21.48
N LEU A 143 -3.75 -3.56 22.30
CA LEU A 143 -2.34 -3.81 21.99
C LEU A 143 -2.14 -4.62 20.69
N SER A 144 -3.07 -5.50 20.35
CA SER A 144 -2.99 -6.27 19.10
C SER A 144 -3.03 -5.37 17.86
N SER A 145 -3.80 -4.27 17.89
CA SER A 145 -3.81 -3.27 16.82
C SER A 145 -2.48 -2.49 16.78
N THR A 146 -1.93 -2.12 17.94
CA THR A 146 -0.58 -1.52 18.02
C THR A 146 0.49 -2.44 17.42
N PHE A 147 0.47 -3.73 17.72
CA PHE A 147 1.42 -4.69 17.14
C PHE A 147 1.27 -4.85 15.63
N PHE A 148 0.05 -4.79 15.09
CA PHE A 148 -0.18 -4.76 13.64
C PHE A 148 0.50 -3.56 12.98
N TRP A 149 0.23 -2.35 13.47
CA TRP A 149 0.78 -1.11 12.90
C TRP A 149 2.29 -0.98 13.13
N LEU A 150 2.79 -1.47 14.27
CA LEU A 150 4.22 -1.55 14.53
C LEU A 150 4.89 -2.51 13.53
N GLY A 151 4.33 -3.71 13.37
CA GLY A 151 4.78 -4.69 12.40
C GLY A 151 4.83 -4.08 11.00
N LEU A 152 3.75 -3.42 10.58
CA LEU A 152 3.63 -2.72 9.30
C LEU A 152 4.71 -1.66 9.11
N THR A 153 4.95 -0.84 10.13
CA THR A 153 5.98 0.20 10.11
C THR A 153 7.38 -0.40 9.97
N VAL A 154 7.71 -1.39 10.81
CA VAL A 154 9.01 -2.07 10.79
C VAL A 154 9.21 -2.82 9.46
N GLY A 155 8.17 -3.48 8.96
CA GLY A 155 8.18 -4.20 7.69
C GLY A 155 8.40 -3.26 6.50
N ARG A 156 7.74 -2.10 6.50
CA ARG A 156 7.92 -1.08 5.45
C ARG A 156 9.37 -0.61 5.35
N VAL A 157 10.05 -0.43 6.48
CA VAL A 157 11.47 -0.04 6.51
C VAL A 157 12.36 -1.23 6.18
N ALA A 158 12.29 -2.32 6.95
CA ALA A 158 13.21 -3.45 6.85
C ALA A 158 13.05 -4.21 5.53
N LEU A 159 11.83 -4.62 5.17
CA LEU A 159 11.59 -5.36 3.93
C LEU A 159 11.68 -4.46 2.69
N GLY A 160 11.52 -3.15 2.83
CA GLY A 160 11.74 -2.19 1.74
C GLY A 160 13.15 -2.32 1.15
N PHE A 161 14.18 -2.36 2.00
CA PHE A 161 15.57 -2.56 1.57
C PHE A 161 15.80 -3.96 0.95
N VAL A 162 15.17 -4.99 1.50
CA VAL A 162 15.30 -6.37 1.01
C VAL A 162 14.64 -6.52 -0.37
N THR A 163 13.49 -5.89 -0.58
CA THR A 163 12.72 -5.93 -1.82
C THR A 163 13.53 -5.41 -3.01
N GLY A 164 14.32 -4.35 -2.81
CA GLY A 164 15.21 -3.82 -3.84
C GLY A 164 16.34 -4.77 -4.26
N LYS A 165 16.78 -5.69 -3.37
CA LYS A 165 17.88 -6.62 -3.65
C LYS A 165 17.43 -7.92 -4.35
N ILE A 166 16.26 -8.45 -3.97
CA ILE A 166 15.76 -9.76 -4.45
C ILE A 166 14.83 -9.60 -5.68
N GLY A 167 14.44 -8.36 -5.99
CA GLY A 167 13.53 -8.03 -7.10
C GLY A 167 12.08 -7.93 -6.62
N GLU A 168 11.43 -6.84 -7.02
CA GLU A 168 10.16 -6.39 -6.46
C GLU A 168 9.05 -7.43 -6.69
N LYS A 169 8.96 -7.98 -7.89
CA LYS A 169 7.89 -8.91 -8.23
C LYS A 169 7.97 -10.21 -7.40
N PHE A 170 9.16 -10.77 -7.25
CA PHE A 170 9.37 -11.99 -6.46
C PHE A 170 9.17 -11.75 -4.97
N ALA A 171 9.79 -10.71 -4.42
CA ALA A 171 9.68 -10.36 -3.00
C ALA A 171 8.22 -10.16 -2.56
N ILE A 172 7.44 -9.36 -3.31
CA ILE A 172 6.03 -9.11 -2.98
C ILE A 172 5.17 -10.35 -3.15
N SER A 173 5.44 -11.20 -4.15
CA SER A 173 4.73 -12.48 -4.29
C SER A 173 4.96 -13.37 -3.07
N LEU A 174 6.21 -13.44 -2.59
CA LEU A 174 6.58 -14.21 -1.41
C LEU A 174 5.93 -13.64 -0.14
N TYR A 175 5.95 -12.32 0.04
CA TYR A 175 5.30 -11.68 1.20
C TYR A 175 3.80 -11.91 1.20
N LEU A 176 3.14 -11.82 0.05
CA LEU A 176 1.70 -12.10 -0.07
C LEU A 176 1.35 -13.56 0.25
N VAL A 177 2.17 -14.53 -0.17
CA VAL A 177 1.98 -15.93 0.21
C VAL A 177 2.12 -16.12 1.72
N PHE A 178 3.14 -15.49 2.34
CA PHE A 178 3.27 -15.49 3.80
C PHE A 178 2.10 -14.80 4.50
N SER A 179 1.60 -13.66 3.97
CA SER A 179 0.43 -12.98 4.50
C SER A 179 -0.83 -13.85 4.44
N VAL A 180 -1.05 -14.58 3.35
CA VAL A 180 -2.16 -15.53 3.23
C VAL A 180 -2.04 -16.65 4.26
N ALA A 181 -0.85 -17.23 4.43
CA ALA A 181 -0.61 -18.27 5.44
C ALA A 181 -0.81 -17.75 6.87
N LEU A 182 -0.28 -16.57 7.20
CA LEU A 182 -0.46 -15.93 8.51
C LEU A 182 -1.91 -15.55 8.78
N GLN A 183 -2.64 -15.10 7.76
CA GLN A 183 -4.08 -14.81 7.89
C GLN A 183 -4.88 -16.08 8.17
N LEU A 184 -4.54 -17.20 7.54
CA LEU A 184 -5.13 -18.51 7.85
C LEU A 184 -4.81 -18.96 9.27
N LEU A 185 -3.56 -18.82 9.71
CA LEU A 185 -3.15 -19.15 11.08
C LEU A 185 -3.87 -18.26 12.10
N TYR A 186 -4.00 -16.97 11.83
CA TYR A 186 -4.76 -16.03 12.66
C TYR A 186 -6.23 -16.43 12.79
N TRP A 187 -6.83 -16.93 11.71
CA TRP A 187 -8.21 -17.40 11.72
C TRP A 187 -8.38 -18.73 12.48
N LEU A 188 -7.56 -19.73 12.18
CA LEU A 188 -7.71 -21.10 12.63
C LEU A 188 -7.17 -21.40 14.02
N VAL A 189 -6.21 -20.61 14.52
CA VAL A 189 -5.59 -20.86 15.83
C VAL A 189 -6.29 -20.01 16.90
N PRO A 190 -7.09 -20.61 17.81
CA PRO A 190 -7.82 -19.89 18.84
C PRO A 190 -6.93 -19.64 20.07
N ASN A 191 -5.76 -19.02 19.88
CA ASN A 191 -4.86 -18.65 20.97
C ASN A 191 -4.49 -17.17 20.86
N PHE A 192 -4.64 -16.42 21.96
CA PHE A 192 -4.38 -14.97 21.98
C PHE A 192 -2.93 -14.62 21.64
N ALA A 193 -1.95 -15.24 22.31
CA ALA A 193 -0.55 -14.93 22.10
C ALA A 193 -0.13 -15.23 20.65
N ALA A 194 -0.55 -16.39 20.13
CA ALA A 194 -0.32 -16.74 18.73
C ALA A 194 -0.99 -15.74 17.78
N SER A 195 -2.24 -15.36 18.06
CA SER A 195 -3.00 -14.41 17.23
C SER A 195 -2.33 -13.03 17.20
N ALA A 196 -1.83 -12.53 18.33
CA ALA A 196 -1.10 -11.27 18.41
C ALA A 196 0.21 -11.32 17.58
N THR A 197 0.95 -12.43 17.66
CA THR A 197 2.15 -12.65 16.83
C THR A 197 1.83 -12.71 15.35
N PHE A 198 0.80 -13.47 14.95
CA PHE A 198 0.40 -13.59 13.55
C PHE A 198 -0.05 -12.26 12.97
N VAL A 199 -0.81 -11.47 13.73
CA VAL A 199 -1.24 -10.13 13.33
C VAL A 199 -0.04 -9.17 13.18
N ALA A 200 0.92 -9.21 14.10
CA ALA A 200 2.14 -8.41 14.00
C ALA A 200 2.95 -8.75 12.74
N LEU A 201 3.17 -10.05 12.49
CA LEU A 201 3.86 -10.54 11.31
C LEU A 201 3.09 -10.25 10.02
N LEU A 202 1.76 -10.34 10.06
CA LEU A 202 0.90 -9.99 8.94
C LEU A 202 1.09 -8.52 8.56
N GLY A 203 1.09 -7.61 9.56
CA GLY A 203 1.45 -6.21 9.36
C GLY A 203 2.84 -6.07 8.72
N PHE A 204 3.84 -6.77 9.27
CA PHE A 204 5.22 -6.75 8.76
C PHE A 204 5.33 -7.11 7.27
N PHE A 205 4.66 -8.17 6.82
CA PHE A 205 4.67 -8.55 5.40
C PHE A 205 3.83 -7.63 4.51
N LEU A 206 2.77 -6.99 5.05
CA LEU A 206 1.97 -6.01 4.32
C LEU A 206 2.66 -4.65 4.15
N GLY A 207 3.54 -4.26 5.08
CA GLY A 207 4.24 -2.97 5.10
C GLY A 207 4.86 -2.49 3.78
N PRO A 208 5.64 -3.31 3.05
CA PRO A 208 6.31 -2.90 1.81
C PRO A 208 5.42 -2.90 0.56
N LEU A 209 4.18 -3.39 0.62
CA LEU A 209 3.34 -3.59 -0.59
C LEU A 209 2.96 -2.27 -1.26
N PHE A 210 2.57 -1.25 -0.48
CA PHE A 210 2.24 0.06 -1.03
C PHE A 210 3.42 0.70 -1.78
N PRO A 211 4.61 0.91 -1.16
CA PRO A 211 5.73 1.51 -1.88
C PRO A 211 6.22 0.62 -3.03
N ALA A 212 6.17 -0.70 -2.90
CA ALA A 212 6.53 -1.59 -3.99
C ALA A 212 5.58 -1.50 -5.19
N ALA A 213 4.27 -1.29 -4.98
CA ALA A 213 3.32 -1.04 -6.06
C ALA A 213 3.63 0.27 -6.79
N ILE A 214 4.02 1.32 -6.07
CA ILE A 214 4.45 2.59 -6.66
C ILE A 214 5.73 2.40 -7.48
N VAL A 215 6.71 1.67 -6.95
CA VAL A 215 7.94 1.34 -7.67
C VAL A 215 7.65 0.51 -8.93
N ALA A 216 6.79 -0.50 -8.85
CA ALA A 216 6.38 -1.29 -10.01
C ALA A 216 5.69 -0.43 -11.08
N ALA A 217 4.81 0.49 -10.67
CA ALA A 217 4.15 1.43 -11.58
C ALA A 217 5.16 2.36 -12.28
N THR A 218 6.12 2.93 -11.53
CA THR A 218 7.15 3.82 -12.10
C THR A 218 8.13 3.10 -13.02
N LYS A 219 8.43 1.81 -12.76
CA LYS A 219 9.26 0.98 -13.63
C LYS A 219 8.55 0.63 -14.93
N LEU A 220 7.27 0.25 -14.87
CA LEU A 220 6.49 -0.20 -16.03
C LEU A 220 5.93 0.93 -16.90
N LEU A 221 5.59 2.08 -16.31
CA LEU A 221 5.00 3.20 -17.03
C LEU A 221 6.08 4.22 -17.50
N PRO A 222 5.85 4.92 -18.63
CA PRO A 222 6.66 6.07 -19.03
C PRO A 222 6.62 7.20 -17.99
N LYS A 223 7.73 7.96 -17.87
CA LYS A 223 7.87 9.07 -16.90
C LYS A 223 6.73 10.11 -16.98
N SER A 224 6.22 10.36 -18.18
CA SER A 224 5.12 11.30 -18.45
C SER A 224 3.75 10.84 -17.91
N TYR A 225 3.61 9.58 -17.50
CA TYR A 225 2.38 9.00 -16.94
C TYR A 225 2.42 8.79 -15.43
N HIS A 226 3.59 8.91 -14.79
CA HIS A 226 3.78 8.54 -13.38
C HIS A 226 2.83 9.28 -12.45
N VAL A 227 2.79 10.62 -12.54
CA VAL A 227 1.98 11.46 -11.62
C VAL A 227 0.49 11.11 -11.72
N SER A 228 -0.06 11.08 -12.93
CA SER A 228 -1.49 10.81 -13.14
C SER A 228 -1.86 9.36 -12.82
N ALA A 229 -1.02 8.38 -13.17
CA ALA A 229 -1.29 6.98 -12.90
C ALA A 229 -1.24 6.65 -11.40
N ILE A 230 -0.21 7.15 -10.70
CA ILE A 230 -0.06 6.96 -9.25
C ILE A 230 -1.18 7.67 -8.51
N GLY A 231 -1.52 8.91 -8.88
CA GLY A 231 -2.64 9.63 -8.29
C GLY A 231 -3.97 8.91 -8.47
N PHE A 232 -4.24 8.40 -9.67
CA PHE A 232 -5.45 7.60 -9.95
C PHE A 232 -5.48 6.29 -9.13
N ALA A 233 -4.36 5.56 -9.08
CA ALA A 233 -4.27 4.31 -8.34
C ALA A 233 -4.39 4.54 -6.82
N ALA A 234 -3.83 5.63 -6.29
CA ALA A 234 -3.97 6.03 -4.89
C ALA A 234 -5.42 6.39 -4.55
N ALA A 235 -6.15 7.08 -5.45
CA ALA A 235 -7.57 7.36 -5.27
C ALA A 235 -8.41 6.07 -5.20
N PHE A 236 -8.11 5.09 -6.06
CA PHE A 236 -8.71 3.76 -5.98
C PHE A 236 -8.37 3.02 -4.68
N GLY A 237 -7.14 3.18 -4.18
CA GLY A 237 -6.73 2.73 -2.85
C GLY A 237 -7.60 3.31 -1.74
N GLY A 238 -7.83 4.62 -1.76
CA GLY A 238 -8.77 5.29 -0.84
C GLY A 238 -10.20 4.76 -0.95
N GLY A 239 -10.67 4.44 -2.16
CA GLY A 239 -11.95 3.75 -2.38
C GLY A 239 -12.00 2.38 -1.69
N GLY A 240 -10.92 1.60 -1.76
CA GLY A 240 -10.78 0.35 -1.01
C GLY A 240 -10.91 0.54 0.51
N ALA A 241 -10.27 1.58 1.07
CA ALA A 241 -10.37 1.92 2.49
C ALA A 241 -11.81 2.22 2.95
N ALA A 242 -12.68 2.71 2.06
CA ALA A 242 -14.08 2.97 2.38
C ALA A 242 -14.96 1.73 2.21
N ILE A 243 -14.81 1.02 1.08
CA ILE A 243 -15.72 -0.06 0.69
C ILE A 243 -15.58 -1.28 1.61
N PHE A 244 -14.35 -1.76 1.84
CA PHE A 244 -14.15 -3.04 2.53
C PHE A 244 -14.46 -2.98 4.02
N PRO A 245 -14.00 -1.99 4.81
CA PRO A 245 -14.36 -1.91 6.22
C PRO A 245 -15.87 -1.74 6.43
N PHE A 246 -16.55 -0.99 5.55
CA PHE A 246 -17.99 -0.85 5.56
C PHE A 246 -18.69 -2.18 5.27
N ALA A 247 -18.27 -2.89 4.21
CA ALA A 247 -18.83 -4.19 3.87
C ALA A 247 -18.64 -5.21 5.00
N VAL A 248 -17.46 -5.27 5.60
CA VAL A 248 -17.19 -6.08 6.79
C VAL A 248 -18.14 -5.71 7.91
N GLY A 249 -18.34 -4.42 8.20
CA GLY A 249 -19.23 -3.96 9.26
C GLY A 249 -20.69 -4.34 9.05
N ALA A 250 -21.20 -4.12 7.84
CA ALA A 250 -22.57 -4.49 7.48
C ALA A 250 -22.82 -6.00 7.63
N ILE A 251 -21.86 -6.83 7.19
CA ILE A 251 -22.00 -8.29 7.29
C ILE A 251 -21.80 -8.76 8.74
N ALA A 252 -20.88 -8.14 9.48
CA ALA A 252 -20.57 -8.49 10.86
C ALA A 252 -21.75 -8.23 11.82
N GLN A 253 -22.66 -7.31 11.49
CA GLN A 253 -23.90 -7.09 12.25
C GLN A 253 -24.82 -8.32 12.26
N HIS A 254 -24.87 -9.08 11.17
CA HIS A 254 -25.76 -10.24 11.04
C HIS A 254 -25.09 -11.58 11.30
N LYS A 255 -23.82 -11.74 10.89
CA LYS A 255 -23.08 -13.01 10.93
C LYS A 255 -21.94 -13.05 11.94
N GLY A 256 -21.72 -11.97 12.68
CA GLY A 256 -20.60 -11.84 13.62
C GLY A 256 -19.28 -11.44 12.95
N VAL A 257 -18.31 -11.08 13.79
CA VAL A 257 -17.03 -10.48 13.34
C VAL A 257 -16.11 -11.49 12.66
N GLU A 258 -16.38 -12.80 12.79
CA GLU A 258 -15.60 -13.87 12.16
C GLU A 258 -15.62 -13.80 10.63
N VAL A 259 -16.58 -13.09 10.03
CA VAL A 259 -16.64 -12.91 8.57
C VAL A 259 -15.53 -12.01 8.03
N LEU A 260 -14.87 -11.23 8.89
CA LEU A 260 -13.69 -10.44 8.51
C LEU A 260 -12.60 -11.33 7.90
N GLN A 261 -12.38 -12.51 8.45
CA GLN A 261 -11.26 -13.39 8.15
C GLN A 261 -11.34 -13.94 6.71
N PRO A 262 -12.45 -14.56 6.27
CA PRO A 262 -12.59 -14.99 4.89
C PRO A 262 -12.62 -13.83 3.89
N ILE A 263 -13.17 -12.67 4.26
CA ILE A 263 -13.15 -11.47 3.39
C ILE A 263 -11.71 -11.02 3.16
N VAL A 264 -10.93 -10.83 4.23
CA VAL A 264 -9.52 -10.42 4.12
C VAL A 264 -8.72 -11.46 3.36
N LEU A 265 -8.94 -12.75 3.60
CA LEU A 265 -8.26 -13.82 2.86
C LEU A 265 -8.57 -13.75 1.35
N ALA A 266 -9.82 -13.50 0.98
CA ALA A 266 -10.22 -13.32 -0.42
C ALA A 266 -9.56 -12.08 -1.04
N ILE A 267 -9.45 -10.98 -0.30
CA ILE A 267 -8.74 -9.77 -0.77
C ILE A 267 -7.25 -10.05 -0.94
N LEU A 268 -6.60 -10.75 0.00
CA LEU A 268 -5.19 -11.13 -0.09
C LEU A 268 -4.92 -12.03 -1.32
N ALA A 269 -5.81 -12.99 -1.58
CA ALA A 269 -5.74 -13.83 -2.78
C ALA A 269 -5.95 -13.01 -4.06
N PHE A 270 -6.88 -12.06 -4.04
CA PHE A 270 -7.13 -11.16 -5.16
C PHE A 270 -5.91 -10.28 -5.48
N ILE A 271 -5.31 -9.63 -4.49
CA ILE A 271 -4.12 -8.80 -4.72
C ILE A 271 -2.91 -9.63 -5.15
N LEU A 272 -2.78 -10.87 -4.67
CA LEU A 272 -1.77 -11.81 -5.16
C LEU A 272 -1.99 -12.14 -6.64
N ALA A 273 -3.23 -12.44 -7.04
CA ALA A 273 -3.55 -12.68 -8.45
C ALA A 273 -3.25 -11.45 -9.33
N MET A 274 -3.66 -10.24 -8.89
CA MET A 274 -3.36 -8.99 -9.59
C MET A 274 -1.86 -8.75 -9.71
N TRP A 275 -1.10 -9.05 -8.66
CA TRP A 275 0.36 -8.92 -8.67
C TRP A 275 1.05 -9.90 -9.62
N LEU A 276 0.59 -11.15 -9.66
CA LEU A 276 1.15 -12.17 -10.56
C LEU A 276 0.89 -11.85 -12.04
N LEU A 277 -0.25 -11.19 -12.34
CA LEU A 277 -0.62 -10.72 -13.68
C LEU A 277 0.30 -9.62 -14.22
N LEU A 278 1.04 -8.89 -13.35
CA LEU A 278 2.00 -7.89 -13.82
C LEU A 278 3.04 -8.52 -14.77
N PRO A 279 3.48 -7.82 -15.83
CA PRO A 279 4.52 -8.33 -16.72
C PRO A 279 5.90 -8.35 -16.00
N GLY A 280 6.90 -9.05 -16.56
CA GLY A 280 8.29 -9.07 -16.05
C GLY A 280 8.81 -10.36 -15.41
N GLY A 281 7.97 -11.38 -15.19
CA GLY A 281 8.42 -12.64 -14.57
C GLY A 281 9.01 -12.49 -13.15
N LEU A 282 9.30 -13.61 -12.47
CA LEU A 282 9.77 -13.61 -11.06
C LEU A 282 11.29 -13.43 -10.92
N ARG A 283 11.93 -12.61 -11.77
CA ARG A 283 13.39 -12.42 -11.76
C ARG A 283 13.77 -10.98 -11.36
N VAL A 284 14.96 -10.82 -10.79
CA VAL A 284 15.56 -9.50 -10.52
C VAL A 284 15.65 -8.71 -11.83
N GLY A 285 15.18 -7.44 -11.83
CA GLY A 285 15.12 -6.60 -13.03
C GLY A 285 14.05 -7.01 -14.06
N GLY A 286 13.18 -7.95 -13.71
CA GLY A 286 12.14 -8.47 -14.61
C GLY A 286 11.16 -7.40 -15.10
N LEU A 287 10.77 -6.48 -14.21
CA LEU A 287 9.86 -5.37 -14.55
C LEU A 287 10.46 -4.41 -15.59
N GLU A 288 11.76 -4.14 -15.50
CA GLU A 288 12.49 -3.28 -16.45
C GLU A 288 12.57 -3.96 -17.83
N ARG A 289 12.94 -5.24 -17.86
CA ARG A 289 12.94 -6.04 -19.11
C ARG A 289 11.56 -6.18 -19.74
N ALA A 290 10.49 -6.29 -18.94
CA ALA A 290 9.13 -6.32 -19.46
C ALA A 290 8.75 -5.02 -20.17
N ARG A 291 9.18 -3.88 -19.63
CA ARG A 291 8.99 -2.59 -20.30
C ARG A 291 9.81 -2.51 -21.58
N GLU A 292 11.08 -2.91 -21.56
CA GLU A 292 11.94 -2.94 -22.74
C GLU A 292 11.36 -3.82 -23.86
N ASN A 293 10.84 -4.99 -23.50
CA ASN A 293 10.25 -5.95 -24.42
C ASN A 293 8.76 -5.68 -24.76
N ARG A 294 8.17 -4.59 -24.23
CA ARG A 294 6.72 -4.27 -24.33
C ARG A 294 5.81 -5.47 -24.03
N GLU A 295 6.15 -6.25 -22.99
CA GLU A 295 5.37 -7.43 -22.61
C GLU A 295 3.95 -7.03 -22.19
N THR A 296 2.96 -7.77 -22.67
CA THR A 296 1.54 -7.54 -22.32
C THR A 296 1.18 -8.18 -20.98
N VAL A 297 0.17 -7.63 -20.31
CA VAL A 297 -0.35 -8.17 -19.03
C VAL A 297 -0.66 -9.66 -19.17
N GLY A 298 -0.25 -10.47 -18.19
CA GLY A 298 -0.52 -11.92 -18.16
C GLY A 298 0.35 -12.80 -19.08
N GLN A 299 1.25 -12.24 -19.92
CA GLN A 299 2.12 -13.06 -20.79
C GLN A 299 2.98 -14.07 -20.01
N ASN A 300 3.38 -13.73 -18.79
CA ASN A 300 4.21 -14.59 -17.95
C ASN A 300 3.47 -15.81 -17.40
N LEU A 301 2.15 -15.74 -17.24
CA LEU A 301 1.31 -16.91 -16.88
C LEU A 301 1.06 -17.82 -18.09
N MET A 302 1.03 -17.24 -19.31
CA MET A 302 0.85 -18.02 -20.54
C MET A 302 2.13 -18.71 -21.02
N ARG A 303 3.32 -18.23 -20.66
CA ARG A 303 4.61 -18.85 -21.04
C ARG A 303 4.75 -20.33 -20.63
N PRO A 304 4.52 -20.72 -19.37
CA PRO A 304 4.57 -22.14 -18.98
C PRO A 304 3.46 -22.96 -19.62
N VAL A 305 2.24 -22.43 -19.76
CA VAL A 305 1.12 -23.13 -20.43
C VAL A 305 1.38 -23.35 -21.92
N ALA A 306 1.96 -22.36 -22.60
CA ALA A 306 2.35 -22.45 -24.00
C ALA A 306 3.55 -23.38 -24.22
N TRP A 307 4.49 -23.43 -23.27
CA TRP A 307 5.62 -24.35 -23.28
C TRP A 307 5.15 -25.81 -23.06
N VAL A 308 4.24 -26.04 -22.10
CA VAL A 308 3.61 -27.35 -21.88
C VAL A 308 2.80 -27.78 -23.11
N LYS A 309 1.99 -26.89 -23.70
CA LYS A 309 1.30 -27.18 -24.98
C LYS A 309 2.27 -27.50 -26.12
N LYS A 310 3.43 -26.82 -26.20
CA LYS A 310 4.48 -27.12 -27.18
C LYS A 310 5.13 -28.48 -26.96
N LEU A 311 5.33 -28.90 -25.71
CA LEU A 311 5.85 -30.22 -25.37
C LEU A 311 4.86 -31.33 -25.74
N VAL A 312 3.58 -31.15 -25.37
CA VAL A 312 2.51 -32.11 -25.70
C VAL A 312 2.35 -32.29 -27.21
N LYS A 313 2.50 -31.22 -27.99
CA LYS A 313 2.44 -31.26 -29.47
C LYS A 313 3.70 -31.83 -30.13
N LYS A 314 4.79 -32.06 -29.39
CA LYS A 314 6.04 -32.64 -29.90
C LYS A 314 6.16 -34.14 -29.63
N THR A 315 5.26 -34.68 -28.81
CA THR A 315 5.21 -36.09 -28.37
C THR A 315 4.02 -36.87 -28.93
N GLY A 316 3.19 -36.25 -29.78
CA GLY A 316 2.11 -36.90 -30.53
C GLY A 316 2.27 -36.62 -32.01
#